data_AF-A0A7S2ZIX0-F1
#
_entry.id   AF-A0A7S2ZIX0-F1
#
_cell.length_a   1.000
_cell.length_b   1.000
_cell.length_c   1.000
_cell.angle_alpha   90.00
_cell.angle_beta   90.00
_cell.angle_gamma   90.00
#
_symmetry.space_group_name_H-M   'P 1'
#
loop_
_entity.id
_entity.type
_entity.pdbx_description
1 polymer ?
#
loop_
_entity_poly.entity_id
_entity_poly.type
_entity_poly.pdbx_seq_one_letter_code
_entity_poly.pdbx_strand_id
1 'polypeptide(L)'
;MEKYSRTCRLILMADSLTKIIEPLRSRCNLVRVPSPSEKEICAVLQKVSKKEGFELPDQFAVKVTRACSKNLRRGLLQLQSSKMDNYPFAEDQVGATPPNIPSCTSFLSSSVGFFNPTQPVSRADWELVCIDIASLLMREQSNKRLLLVRTRFYELLTHAIPADAIFERVTMELLRSADQEIAPAICECAAEYEHRLKQGQKAIIHLEAFAARFMQIYKEYIDNQYSMLIDDD
;
A
#
# COMPACT_ATOMS: atom_id res chain seq x y z
N MET A 1 15.98 -11.14 -30.85
CA MET A 1 15.85 -9.79 -31.41
C MET A 1 16.62 -9.59 -32.71
N GLU A 2 17.87 -10.05 -32.81
CA GLU A 2 18.74 -9.70 -33.94
C GLU A 2 18.29 -10.30 -35.30
N LYS A 3 17.84 -11.56 -35.29
CA LYS A 3 17.44 -12.31 -36.50
C LYS A 3 16.35 -11.61 -37.34
N TYR A 4 15.43 -10.90 -36.69
CA TYR A 4 14.28 -10.24 -37.36
C TYR A 4 14.30 -8.72 -37.23
N SER A 5 15.46 -8.12 -36.92
CA SER A 5 15.59 -6.67 -36.70
C SER A 5 15.25 -5.80 -37.92
N ARG A 6 15.27 -6.36 -39.14
CA ARG A 6 14.88 -5.67 -40.38
C ARG A 6 13.37 -5.51 -40.51
N THR A 7 12.58 -6.42 -39.96
CA THR A 7 11.12 -6.46 -40.14
C THR A 7 10.35 -6.16 -38.86
N CYS A 8 10.95 -6.37 -37.69
CA CYS A 8 10.31 -6.18 -36.39
C CYS A 8 11.10 -5.18 -35.53
N ARG A 9 10.39 -4.19 -34.98
CA ARG A 9 10.88 -3.30 -33.92
C ARG A 9 10.20 -3.70 -32.62
N LEU A 10 10.98 -3.79 -31.55
CA LEU A 10 10.51 -4.22 -30.23
C LEU A 10 10.58 -3.04 -29.26
N ILE A 11 9.50 -2.83 -28.51
CA ILE A 11 9.42 -1.88 -27.41
C ILE A 11 9.22 -2.71 -26.15
N LEU A 12 10.22 -2.71 -25.28
CA LEU A 12 10.19 -3.42 -24.00
C LEU A 12 9.78 -2.45 -22.90
N MET A 13 8.72 -2.77 -22.18
CA MET A 13 8.28 -2.02 -21.00
C MET A 13 8.67 -2.78 -19.74
N ALA A 14 9.46 -2.14 -18.87
CA ALA A 14 9.89 -2.71 -17.61
C ALA A 14 10.07 -1.59 -16.58
N ASP A 15 9.71 -1.86 -15.32
CA ASP A 15 9.81 -0.86 -14.24
C ASP A 15 11.23 -0.72 -13.69
N SER A 16 12.05 -1.77 -13.81
CA SER A 16 13.41 -1.82 -13.27
C SER A 16 14.36 -2.49 -14.24
N LEU A 17 15.48 -1.82 -14.54
CA LEU A 17 16.52 -2.32 -15.45
C LEU A 17 17.32 -3.47 -14.84
N THR A 18 17.38 -3.59 -13.51
CA THR A 18 18.17 -4.61 -12.79
C THR A 18 17.76 -6.04 -13.13
N LYS A 19 16.48 -6.27 -13.44
CA LYS A 19 15.95 -7.59 -13.81
C LYS A 19 16.20 -7.93 -15.30
N ILE A 20 16.67 -6.98 -16.10
CA ILE A 20 16.90 -7.14 -17.54
C ILE A 20 18.37 -7.53 -17.77
N ILE A 21 18.57 -8.62 -18.51
CA ILE A 21 19.91 -9.09 -18.85
C ILE A 21 20.68 -8.06 -19.67
N GLU A 22 21.98 -7.94 -19.40
CA GLU A 22 22.87 -6.98 -20.08
C GLU A 22 22.82 -7.04 -21.61
N PRO A 23 22.71 -8.22 -22.26
CA PRO A 23 22.62 -8.30 -23.71
C PRO A 23 21.36 -7.62 -24.30
N LEU A 24 20.28 -7.45 -23.53
CA LEU A 24 19.12 -6.69 -23.98
C LEU A 24 19.36 -5.19 -23.76
N ARG A 25 19.98 -4.82 -22.64
CA ARG A 25 20.30 -3.41 -22.31
C ARG A 25 21.24 -2.78 -23.33
N SER A 26 22.24 -3.51 -23.80
CA SER A 26 23.22 -3.01 -24.78
C SER A 26 22.64 -2.79 -26.18
N ARG A 27 21.50 -3.41 -26.50
CA ARG A 27 20.88 -3.37 -27.84
C ARG A 27 19.62 -2.52 -27.92
N CYS A 28 19.14 -2.02 -26.78
CA CYS A 28 17.93 -1.21 -26.69
C CYS A 28 18.28 0.23 -26.37
N ASN A 29 17.54 1.18 -26.96
CA ASN A 29 17.56 2.56 -26.50
C ASN A 29 16.81 2.64 -25.15
N LEU A 30 17.50 3.08 -24.10
CA LEU A 30 16.96 3.13 -22.74
C LEU A 30 16.26 4.46 -22.51
N VAL A 31 14.94 4.46 -22.55
CA VAL A 31 14.10 5.62 -22.22
C VAL A 31 13.59 5.47 -20.79
N ARG A 32 14.05 6.33 -19.88
CA ARG A 32 13.56 6.38 -18.49
C ARG A 32 12.37 7.34 -18.41
N VAL A 33 11.25 6.84 -17.92
CA VAL A 33 10.05 7.65 -17.63
C VAL A 33 9.98 7.87 -16.11
N PRO A 34 10.32 9.06 -15.59
CA PRO A 34 10.19 9.35 -14.17
C PRO A 34 8.72 9.48 -13.77
N SER A 35 8.41 9.24 -12.49
CA SER A 35 7.09 9.55 -11.93
C SER A 35 6.83 11.06 -12.00
N PRO A 36 5.60 11.49 -12.32
CA PRO A 36 5.27 12.91 -12.45
C PRO A 36 5.35 13.64 -11.11
N SER A 37 5.59 14.95 -11.17
CA SER A 37 5.58 15.80 -9.98
C SER A 37 4.16 16.04 -9.45
N GLU A 38 4.03 16.37 -8.16
CA GLU A 38 2.71 16.65 -7.56
C GLU A 38 1.96 17.78 -8.29
N LYS A 39 2.70 18.79 -8.75
CA LYS A 39 2.14 19.91 -9.53
C LYS A 39 1.61 19.45 -10.90
N GLU A 40 2.33 18.57 -11.58
CA GLU A 40 1.91 17.98 -12.85
C GLU A 40 0.66 17.13 -12.68
N ILE A 41 0.60 16.33 -11.60
CA ILE A 41 -0.58 15.51 -11.29
C ILE A 41 -1.79 16.41 -11.07
N CYS A 42 -1.69 17.46 -10.24
CA CYS A 42 -2.78 18.42 -10.04
C CYS A 42 -3.25 19.05 -11.36
N ALA A 43 -2.32 19.44 -12.24
CA ALA A 43 -2.67 20.01 -13.55
C ALA A 43 -3.40 19.01 -14.45
N VAL A 44 -3.01 17.73 -14.42
CA VAL A 44 -3.72 16.66 -15.15
C VAL A 44 -5.10 16.42 -14.56
N LEU A 45 -5.26 16.39 -13.23
CA LEU A 45 -6.56 16.23 -12.58
C LEU A 45 -7.51 17.37 -12.95
N GLN A 46 -7.07 18.64 -12.86
CA GLN A 46 -7.86 19.79 -13.29
C GLN A 46 -8.22 19.73 -14.79
N LYS A 47 -7.29 19.27 -15.64
CA LYS A 47 -7.56 19.09 -17.08
C LYS A 47 -8.62 18.04 -17.33
N VAL A 48 -8.64 16.94 -16.58
CA VAL A 48 -9.67 15.90 -16.67
C VAL A 48 -11.00 16.43 -16.16
N SER A 49 -11.04 17.11 -15.02
CA SER A 49 -12.26 17.71 -14.46
C SER A 49 -12.93 18.70 -15.41
N LYS A 50 -12.15 19.59 -16.04
CA LYS A 50 -12.65 20.52 -17.06
C LYS A 50 -13.25 19.82 -18.28
N LYS A 51 -12.66 18.70 -18.71
CA LYS A 51 -13.18 17.89 -19.83
C LYS A 51 -14.44 17.12 -19.47
N GLU A 52 -14.53 16.67 -18.23
CA GLU A 52 -15.68 15.93 -17.68
C GLU A 52 -16.81 16.84 -17.19
N GLY A 53 -16.65 18.16 -17.29
CA GLY A 53 -17.69 19.14 -16.96
C GLY A 53 -17.99 19.31 -15.47
N PHE A 54 -17.01 19.06 -14.57
CA PHE A 54 -17.18 19.32 -13.15
C PHE A 54 -16.04 20.17 -12.58
N GLU A 55 -16.35 20.94 -11.53
CA GLU A 55 -15.38 21.77 -10.84
C GLU A 55 -14.69 20.98 -9.72
N LEU A 56 -13.35 21.00 -9.73
CA LEU A 56 -12.52 20.34 -8.74
C LEU A 56 -11.84 21.41 -7.88
N PRO A 57 -12.14 21.50 -6.58
CA PRO A 57 -11.44 22.41 -5.68
C PRO A 57 -9.93 22.08 -5.60
N ASP A 58 -9.09 23.11 -5.62
CA ASP A 58 -7.64 22.95 -5.62
C ASP A 58 -7.12 22.22 -4.37
N GLN A 59 -7.73 22.48 -3.21
CA GLN A 59 -7.40 21.80 -1.96
C GLN A 59 -7.66 20.29 -2.05
N PHE A 60 -8.75 19.90 -2.70
CA PHE A 60 -9.10 18.49 -2.89
C PHE A 60 -8.17 17.83 -3.91
N ALA A 61 -7.79 18.52 -4.99
CA ALA A 61 -6.80 18.03 -5.94
C ALA A 61 -5.44 17.74 -5.28
N VAL A 62 -5.01 18.59 -4.34
CA VAL A 62 -3.80 18.36 -3.54
C VAL A 62 -3.97 17.16 -2.60
N LYS A 63 -5.14 17.02 -1.94
CA LYS A 63 -5.44 15.85 -1.09
C LYS A 63 -5.37 14.53 -1.87
N VAL A 64 -5.98 14.48 -3.06
CA VAL A 64 -5.91 13.31 -3.96
C VAL A 64 -4.46 13.05 -4.35
N THR A 65 -3.75 14.06 -4.84
CA THR A 65 -2.35 13.92 -5.29
C THR A 65 -1.42 13.35 -4.21
N ARG A 66 -1.59 13.79 -2.95
CA ARG A 66 -0.85 13.23 -1.81
C ARG A 66 -1.20 11.76 -1.56
N ALA A 67 -2.48 11.38 -1.68
CA ALA A 67 -2.92 10.00 -1.52
C ALA A 67 -2.40 9.07 -2.63
N CYS A 68 -2.18 9.59 -3.85
CA CYS A 68 -1.77 8.81 -5.02
C CYS A 68 -0.35 8.27 -4.97
N SER A 69 0.49 8.76 -4.04
CA SER A 69 1.91 8.35 -3.93
C SER A 69 2.65 8.47 -5.28
N LYS A 70 2.42 9.56 -6.03
CA LYS A 70 2.97 9.83 -7.38
C LYS A 70 2.58 8.81 -8.47
N ASN A 71 1.55 8.00 -8.25
CA ASN A 71 0.95 7.14 -9.26
C ASN A 71 -0.28 7.83 -9.88
N LEU A 72 -0.12 8.35 -11.11
CA LEU A 72 -1.19 9.07 -11.81
C LEU A 72 -2.43 8.20 -12.07
N ARG A 73 -2.25 6.91 -12.39
CA ARG A 73 -3.36 5.98 -12.60
C ARG A 73 -4.19 5.84 -11.33
N ARG A 74 -3.52 5.64 -10.19
CA ARG A 74 -4.19 5.57 -8.88
C ARG A 74 -4.98 6.84 -8.61
N GLY A 75 -4.42 8.01 -8.92
CA GLY A 75 -5.11 9.29 -8.72
C GLY A 75 -6.32 9.54 -9.58
N LEU A 76 -6.28 9.13 -10.85
CA LEU A 76 -7.44 9.22 -11.72
C LEU A 76 -8.57 8.30 -11.25
N LEU A 77 -8.24 7.05 -10.90
CA LEU A 77 -9.22 6.11 -10.35
C LEU A 77 -9.82 6.62 -9.05
N GLN A 78 -8.97 7.16 -8.19
CA GLN A 78 -9.38 7.69 -6.91
C GLN A 78 -10.28 8.93 -7.05
N LEU A 79 -9.98 9.83 -7.99
CA LEU A 79 -10.86 10.96 -8.35
C LEU A 79 -12.21 10.47 -8.90
N GLN A 80 -12.21 9.43 -9.75
CA GLN A 80 -13.42 8.83 -10.29
C GLN A 80 -14.30 8.23 -9.19
N SER A 81 -13.72 7.43 -8.29
CA SER A 81 -14.43 6.87 -7.13
C SER A 81 -15.01 7.97 -6.25
N SER A 82 -14.22 9.00 -5.91
CA SER A 82 -14.69 10.12 -5.11
C SER A 82 -15.84 10.89 -5.79
N LYS A 83 -15.84 11.03 -7.12
CA LYS A 83 -16.95 11.65 -7.87
C LYS A 83 -18.23 10.82 -7.79
N MET A 84 -18.12 9.50 -7.88
CA MET A 84 -19.27 8.59 -7.80
C MET A 84 -19.90 8.59 -6.41
N ASP A 85 -19.07 8.66 -5.36
CA ASP A 85 -19.54 8.59 -3.98
C ASP A 85 -20.10 9.93 -3.46
N ASN A 86 -19.42 11.05 -3.75
CA ASN A 86 -19.75 12.37 -3.21
C ASN A 86 -19.63 13.47 -4.27
N TYR A 87 -20.71 13.72 -5.00
CA TYR A 87 -20.83 14.93 -5.82
C TYR A 87 -22.03 15.76 -5.35
N PRO A 88 -21.89 17.09 -5.16
CA PRO A 88 -20.72 17.96 -5.43
C PRO A 88 -19.62 17.90 -4.34
N PHE A 89 -18.38 18.23 -4.73
CA PHE A 89 -17.25 18.32 -3.81
C PHE A 89 -17.33 19.59 -2.94
N ALA A 90 -17.25 19.45 -1.62
CA ALA A 90 -17.08 20.60 -0.72
C ALA A 90 -15.60 20.72 -0.30
N GLU A 91 -15.13 21.96 -0.08
CA GLU A 91 -13.72 22.24 0.26
C GLU A 91 -13.25 21.51 1.55
N ASP A 92 -14.18 21.38 2.50
CA ASP A 92 -13.98 20.76 3.82
C ASP A 92 -14.55 19.33 3.95
N GLN A 93 -14.86 18.63 2.85
CA GLN A 93 -15.40 17.27 2.96
C GLN A 93 -14.44 16.35 3.73
N VAL A 94 -14.87 15.98 4.93
CA VAL A 94 -14.35 14.90 5.78
C VAL A 94 -15.18 13.64 5.47
N GLY A 95 -14.89 13.02 4.33
CA GLY A 95 -15.21 11.63 3.98
C GLY A 95 -16.69 11.30 3.73
N ALA A 96 -16.98 10.67 2.59
CA ALA A 96 -18.10 9.74 2.54
C ALA A 96 -17.80 8.63 3.54
N THR A 97 -18.71 8.40 4.48
CA THR A 97 -19.12 7.02 4.75
C THR A 97 -19.82 6.51 3.48
N PRO A 98 -19.48 5.33 2.95
CA PRO A 98 -20.18 4.77 1.79
C PRO A 98 -21.69 4.70 2.09
N PRO A 99 -22.56 5.34 1.28
CA PRO A 99 -23.99 5.14 1.41
C PRO A 99 -24.31 3.75 0.83
N ASN A 100 -24.68 2.81 1.70
CA ASN A 100 -25.33 1.54 1.34
C ASN A 100 -24.67 0.71 0.24
N ILE A 101 -23.75 -0.18 0.62
CA ILE A 101 -23.60 -1.46 -0.10
C ILE A 101 -24.49 -2.49 0.63
N PRO A 102 -25.65 -2.87 0.08
CA PRO A 102 -26.28 -4.11 0.51
C PRO A 102 -25.45 -5.28 -0.03
N SER A 103 -25.17 -6.24 0.86
CA SER A 103 -24.75 -7.62 0.57
C SER A 103 -23.36 -7.86 -0.05
N CYS A 104 -22.30 -7.80 0.76
CA CYS A 104 -21.31 -8.89 0.96
C CYS A 104 -20.16 -8.49 1.93
N THR A 105 -20.46 -7.87 3.08
CA THR A 105 -19.46 -7.66 4.15
C THR A 105 -20.11 -7.86 5.51
N SER A 106 -20.54 -9.09 5.82
CA SER A 106 -21.14 -9.42 7.12
C SER A 106 -20.12 -9.69 8.23
N PHE A 107 -18.82 -9.45 8.03
CA PHE A 107 -17.78 -9.85 9.00
C PHE A 107 -16.74 -8.78 9.38
N LEU A 108 -16.92 -7.51 8.99
CA LEU A 108 -16.03 -6.41 9.39
C LEU A 108 -16.66 -5.42 10.38
N SER A 109 -17.79 -5.76 11.02
CA SER A 109 -18.50 -4.86 11.93
C SER A 109 -18.08 -4.97 13.41
N SER A 110 -17.00 -5.67 13.76
CA SER A 110 -16.66 -5.86 15.17
C SER A 110 -15.16 -5.81 15.40
N SER A 111 -14.61 -4.60 15.32
CA SER A 111 -13.62 -4.06 16.27
C SER A 111 -12.99 -2.79 15.68
N VAL A 112 -13.58 -1.66 16.07
CA VAL A 112 -13.06 -0.28 16.07
C VAL A 112 -11.58 -0.19 15.67
N GLY A 113 -11.34 0.17 14.41
CA GLY A 113 -10.05 0.65 13.91
C GLY A 113 -10.11 2.17 13.83
N PHE A 114 -9.10 2.84 14.39
CA PHE A 114 -8.91 4.29 14.36
C PHE A 114 -9.04 4.83 12.92
N PHE A 115 -10.23 5.32 12.58
CA PHE A 115 -10.43 6.15 11.40
C PHE A 115 -9.77 7.49 11.71
N ASN A 116 -8.71 7.83 10.97
CA ASN A 116 -8.20 9.19 10.98
C ASN A 116 -9.19 10.05 10.16
N PRO A 117 -9.95 10.97 10.76
CA PRO A 117 -11.01 11.72 10.09
C PRO A 117 -10.47 12.72 9.05
N THR A 118 -9.17 12.73 8.77
CA THR A 118 -8.55 13.73 7.89
C THR A 118 -8.43 13.30 6.43
N GLN A 119 -8.88 12.10 6.04
CA GLN A 119 -8.64 11.60 4.68
C GLN A 119 -9.91 11.16 3.94
N PRO A 120 -10.50 12.06 3.11
CA PRO A 120 -11.80 11.83 2.47
C PRO A 120 -11.71 11.09 1.12
N VAL A 121 -10.58 10.46 0.84
CA VAL A 121 -10.30 9.92 -0.49
C VAL A 121 -10.44 8.40 -0.50
N SER A 122 -11.30 7.89 -1.40
CA SER A 122 -11.62 6.46 -1.49
C SER A 122 -10.35 5.62 -1.63
N ARG A 123 -10.23 4.59 -0.79
CA ARG A 123 -9.10 3.64 -0.78
C ARG A 123 -9.59 2.29 -1.27
N ALA A 124 -8.71 1.52 -1.90
CA ALA A 124 -9.05 0.18 -2.33
C ALA A 124 -9.23 -0.75 -1.12
N ASP A 125 -10.18 -1.68 -1.20
CA ASP A 125 -10.57 -2.55 -0.09
C ASP A 125 -9.40 -3.39 0.46
N TRP A 126 -8.55 -3.89 -0.44
CA TRP A 126 -7.38 -4.68 -0.04
C TRP A 126 -6.35 -3.87 0.77
N GLU A 127 -6.26 -2.56 0.53
CA GLU A 127 -5.39 -1.69 1.33
C GLU A 127 -5.96 -1.51 2.75
N LEU A 128 -7.28 -1.48 2.90
CA LEU A 128 -7.94 -1.41 4.21
C LEU A 128 -7.68 -2.68 5.02
N VAL A 129 -7.75 -3.84 4.38
CA VAL A 129 -7.39 -5.12 5.02
C VAL A 129 -5.91 -5.14 5.44
N CYS A 130 -5.00 -4.58 4.63
CA CYS A 130 -3.59 -4.46 5.03
C CYS A 130 -3.40 -3.56 6.25
N ILE A 131 -4.17 -2.47 6.35
CA ILE A 131 -4.15 -1.58 7.52
C ILE A 131 -4.70 -2.29 8.75
N ASP A 132 -5.79 -3.05 8.61
CA ASP A 132 -6.33 -3.87 9.68
C ASP A 132 -5.29 -4.88 10.19
N ILE A 133 -4.62 -5.60 9.27
CA ILE A 133 -3.52 -6.53 9.60
C ILE A 133 -2.42 -5.82 10.42
N ALA A 134 -1.94 -4.67 9.95
CA ALA A 134 -0.91 -3.92 10.67
C ALA A 134 -1.37 -3.53 12.09
N SER A 135 -2.62 -3.11 12.23
CA SER A 135 -3.22 -2.78 13.53
C SER A 135 -3.33 -3.99 14.46
N LEU A 136 -3.66 -5.17 13.91
CA LEU A 136 -3.75 -6.42 14.67
C LEU A 136 -2.37 -6.86 15.19
N LEU A 137 -1.32 -6.67 14.38
CA LEU A 137 0.06 -7.00 14.74
C LEU A 137 0.61 -6.12 15.87
N MET A 138 0.22 -4.85 15.91
CA MET A 138 0.66 -3.91 16.94
C MET A 138 -0.10 -4.06 18.26
N ARG A 139 -1.39 -4.39 18.20
CA ARG A 139 -2.25 -4.46 19.39
C ARG A 139 -1.91 -5.60 20.35
N GLU A 140 -1.66 -6.81 19.84
CA GLU A 140 -1.48 -8.00 20.68
C GLU A 140 -0.60 -9.05 20.00
N GLN A 141 0.48 -9.45 20.68
CA GLN A 141 1.46 -10.43 20.19
C GLN A 141 1.16 -11.82 20.77
N SER A 142 0.09 -12.47 20.28
CA SER A 142 -0.32 -13.81 20.68
C SER A 142 -0.50 -14.77 19.50
N ASN A 143 -0.33 -16.08 19.74
CA ASN A 143 -0.49 -17.12 18.71
C ASN A 143 -1.89 -17.13 18.08
N LYS A 144 -2.92 -16.78 18.87
CA LYS A 144 -4.30 -16.64 18.38
C LYS A 144 -4.42 -15.50 17.36
N ARG A 145 -3.77 -14.37 17.63
CA ARG A 145 -3.74 -13.21 16.73
C ARG A 145 -2.97 -13.52 15.45
N LEU A 146 -1.85 -14.25 15.55
CA LEU A 146 -1.10 -14.70 14.38
C LEU A 146 -1.95 -15.60 13.45
N LEU A 147 -2.77 -16.49 14.01
CA LEU A 147 -3.68 -17.33 13.23
C LEU A 147 -4.78 -16.50 12.54
N LEU A 148 -5.30 -15.45 13.20
CA LEU A 148 -6.23 -14.51 12.57
C LEU A 148 -5.57 -13.74 11.41
N VAL A 149 -4.35 -13.24 11.62
CA VAL A 149 -3.57 -12.55 10.58
C VAL A 149 -3.29 -13.47 9.39
N ARG A 150 -2.96 -14.73 9.64
CA ARG A 150 -2.82 -15.76 8.60
C ARG A 150 -4.10 -15.89 7.76
N THR A 151 -5.28 -15.92 8.39
CA THR A 151 -6.57 -15.95 7.68
C THR A 151 -6.76 -14.72 6.80
N ARG A 152 -6.40 -13.53 7.28
CA ARG A 152 -6.47 -12.29 6.47
C ARG A 152 -5.50 -12.31 5.29
N PHE A 153 -4.30 -12.84 5.46
CA PHE A 153 -3.37 -13.05 4.34
C PHE A 153 -3.93 -14.02 3.30
N TYR A 154 -4.59 -15.10 3.72
CA TYR A 154 -5.26 -16.01 2.79
C TYR A 154 -6.39 -15.34 2.01
N GLU A 155 -7.19 -14.51 2.67
CA GLU A 155 -8.27 -13.75 2.02
C GLU A 155 -7.70 -12.90 0.87
N LEU A 156 -6.64 -12.13 1.14
CA LEU A 156 -5.96 -11.30 0.14
C LEU A 156 -5.36 -12.12 -1.02
N LEU A 157 -4.67 -13.22 -0.70
CA LEU A 157 -4.07 -14.09 -1.73
C LEU A 157 -5.12 -14.78 -2.59
N THR A 158 -6.28 -15.12 -2.01
CA THR A 158 -7.40 -15.73 -2.75
C THR A 158 -8.02 -14.74 -3.75
N HIS A 159 -8.02 -13.45 -3.42
CA HIS A 159 -8.42 -12.37 -4.34
C HIS A 159 -7.35 -12.02 -5.41
N ALA A 160 -6.35 -12.88 -5.59
CA ALA A 160 -5.29 -12.73 -6.59
C ALA A 160 -4.47 -11.43 -6.47
N ILE A 161 -4.33 -10.92 -5.24
CA ILE A 161 -3.46 -9.79 -4.96
C ILE A 161 -2.03 -10.32 -4.82
N PRO A 162 -1.05 -9.76 -5.55
CA PRO A 162 0.33 -10.24 -5.51
C PRO A 162 0.91 -10.09 -4.09
N ALA A 163 1.58 -11.14 -3.62
CA ALA A 163 2.15 -11.18 -2.28
C ALA A 163 3.16 -10.05 -2.02
N ASP A 164 3.93 -9.67 -3.03
CA ASP A 164 4.88 -8.56 -2.97
C ASP A 164 4.18 -7.24 -2.60
N ALA A 165 3.00 -6.97 -3.20
CA ALA A 165 2.24 -5.75 -2.92
C ALA A 165 1.61 -5.78 -1.51
N ILE A 166 1.15 -6.95 -1.07
CA ILE A 166 0.65 -7.15 0.31
C ILE A 166 1.78 -6.88 1.31
N PHE A 167 2.94 -7.47 1.07
CA PHE A 167 4.12 -7.35 1.92
C PHE A 167 4.59 -5.90 2.03
N GLU A 168 4.77 -5.22 0.89
CA GLU A 168 5.15 -3.81 0.85
C GLU A 168 4.14 -2.95 1.60
N ARG A 169 2.84 -3.16 1.36
CA ARG A 169 1.79 -2.34 1.98
C ARG A 169 1.73 -2.51 3.49
N VAL A 170 1.79 -3.75 3.99
CA VAL A 170 1.78 -4.03 5.43
C VAL A 170 3.04 -3.46 6.08
N THR A 171 4.22 -3.65 5.48
CA THR A 171 5.48 -3.12 6.01
C THR A 171 5.47 -1.59 6.10
N MET A 172 5.00 -0.90 5.06
CA MET A 172 4.87 0.56 5.06
C MET A 172 3.91 1.04 6.15
N GLU A 173 2.82 0.33 6.39
CA GLU A 173 1.85 0.70 7.42
C GLU A 173 2.38 0.46 8.84
N LEU A 174 3.15 -0.62 9.05
CA LEU A 174 3.86 -0.88 10.29
C LEU A 174 4.91 0.20 10.57
N LEU A 175 5.73 0.56 9.59
CA LEU A 175 6.75 1.62 9.73
C LEU A 175 6.12 2.99 9.98
N ARG A 176 4.93 3.26 9.45
CA ARG A 176 4.19 4.52 9.69
C ARG A 176 3.67 4.64 11.11
N SER A 177 3.39 3.51 11.75
CA SER A 177 2.71 3.46 13.05
C SER A 177 3.64 3.08 14.21
N ALA A 178 4.84 2.57 13.91
CA ALA A 178 5.84 2.17 14.89
C ALA A 178 6.75 3.35 15.29
N ASP A 179 7.34 3.26 16.48
CA ASP A 179 8.33 4.23 16.93
C ASP A 179 9.60 4.19 16.07
N GLN A 180 10.28 5.34 15.97
CA GLN A 180 11.48 5.48 15.16
C GLN A 180 12.65 4.59 15.67
N GLU A 181 12.63 4.19 16.94
CA GLU A 181 13.66 3.34 17.56
C GLU A 181 13.64 1.90 17.04
N ILE A 182 12.45 1.34 16.82
CA ILE A 182 12.27 -0.03 16.32
C ILE A 182 12.29 -0.11 14.78
N ALA A 183 12.11 1.02 14.09
CA ALA A 183 12.07 1.09 12.63
C ALA A 183 13.26 0.42 11.92
N PRO A 184 14.54 0.56 12.35
CA PRO A 184 15.67 -0.13 11.72
C PRO A 184 15.55 -1.66 11.77
N ALA A 185 15.14 -2.20 12.92
CA ALA A 185 14.97 -3.65 13.09
C ALA A 185 13.81 -4.19 12.24
N ILE A 186 12.72 -3.42 12.10
CA ILE A 186 11.62 -3.75 11.20
C ILE A 186 12.10 -3.75 9.75
N CYS A 187 12.89 -2.76 9.34
CA CYS A 187 13.43 -2.67 7.98
C CYS A 187 14.35 -3.84 7.63
N GLU A 188 15.25 -4.24 8.54
CA GLU A 188 16.13 -5.39 8.35
C GLU A 188 15.34 -6.68 8.20
N CYS A 189 14.38 -6.91 9.11
CA CYS A 189 13.45 -8.03 9.04
C CYS A 189 12.69 -8.03 7.71
N ALA A 190 12.13 -6.89 7.32
CA ALA A 190 11.37 -6.76 6.08
C ALA A 190 12.23 -7.10 4.85
N ALA A 191 13.46 -6.61 4.77
CA ALA A 191 14.36 -6.89 3.66
C ALA A 191 14.69 -8.39 3.52
N GLU A 192 14.92 -9.08 4.65
CA GLU A 192 15.17 -10.52 4.64
C GLU A 192 13.95 -11.32 4.15
N TYR A 193 12.77 -11.03 4.68
CA TYR A 193 11.56 -11.76 4.30
C TYR A 193 11.06 -11.41 2.91
N GLU A 194 11.28 -10.18 2.43
CA GLU A 194 10.99 -9.81 1.03
C GLU A 194 11.88 -10.61 0.06
N HIS A 195 13.16 -10.76 0.38
CA HIS A 195 14.08 -11.57 -0.43
C HIS A 195 13.66 -13.03 -0.46
N ARG A 196 13.31 -13.59 0.70
CA ARG A 196 12.82 -14.98 0.83
C ARG A 196 11.51 -15.19 0.09
N LEU A 197 10.60 -14.22 0.10
CA LEU A 197 9.32 -14.26 -0.62
C LEU A 197 9.54 -14.40 -2.13
N LYS A 198 10.51 -13.66 -2.70
CA LYS A 198 10.84 -13.72 -4.14
C LYS A 198 11.51 -15.03 -4.56
N GLN A 199 12.21 -15.71 -3.65
CA GLN A 199 12.85 -17.00 -3.92
C GLN A 199 11.93 -18.20 -3.65
N GLY A 200 10.95 -18.04 -2.77
CA GLY A 200 10.06 -19.10 -2.32
C GLY A 200 8.91 -19.38 -3.28
N GLN A 201 8.30 -20.57 -3.13
CA GLN A 201 7.11 -20.96 -3.90
C GLN A 201 5.79 -20.64 -3.18
N LYS A 202 5.77 -20.66 -1.84
CA LYS A 202 4.56 -20.51 -1.03
C LYS A 202 4.56 -19.18 -0.29
N ALA A 203 3.97 -18.16 -0.91
CA ALA A 203 3.93 -16.79 -0.38
C ALA A 203 3.42 -16.68 1.07
N ILE A 204 2.36 -17.44 1.41
CA ILE A 204 1.75 -17.40 2.74
C ILE A 204 2.73 -17.74 3.87
N ILE A 205 3.68 -18.66 3.64
CA ILE A 205 4.65 -19.08 4.66
C ILE A 205 5.57 -17.91 5.00
N HIS A 206 5.99 -17.14 3.99
CA HIS A 206 6.88 -16.00 4.18
C HIS A 206 6.15 -14.81 4.82
N LEU A 207 4.89 -14.56 4.44
CA LEU A 207 4.05 -13.52 5.06
C LEU A 207 3.78 -13.81 6.54
N GLU A 208 3.41 -15.05 6.87
CA GLU A 208 3.18 -15.48 8.25
C GLU A 208 4.47 -15.43 9.08
N ALA A 209 5.60 -15.88 8.50
CA ALA A 209 6.88 -15.86 9.20
C ALA A 209 7.36 -14.41 9.47
N PHE A 210 7.16 -13.49 8.53
CA PHE A 210 7.40 -12.06 8.76
C PHE A 210 6.53 -11.51 9.88
N ALA A 211 5.22 -11.78 9.86
CA ALA A 211 4.30 -11.36 10.90
C ALA A 211 4.70 -11.90 12.30
N ALA A 212 5.08 -13.17 12.38
CA ALA A 212 5.55 -13.78 13.63
C ALA A 212 6.87 -13.14 14.12
N ARG A 213 7.82 -12.90 13.22
CA ARG A 213 9.09 -12.26 13.56
C ARG A 213 8.89 -10.82 14.01
N PHE A 214 8.01 -10.07 13.34
CA PHE A 214 7.62 -8.73 13.75
C PHE A 214 7.00 -8.73 15.16
N MET A 215 6.04 -9.64 15.43
CA MET A 215 5.42 -9.76 16.76
C MET A 215 6.47 -10.01 17.86
N GLN A 216 7.48 -10.84 17.58
CA GLN A 216 8.57 -11.08 18.53
C GLN A 216 9.38 -9.81 18.80
N ILE A 217 9.87 -9.14 17.76
CA ILE A 217 10.70 -7.93 17.90
C ILE A 217 9.91 -6.82 18.62
N TYR A 218 8.64 -6.65 18.26
CA TYR A 218 7.79 -5.63 18.87
C TYR A 218 7.49 -5.92 20.34
N LYS A 219 7.28 -7.19 20.70
CA LYS A 219 7.09 -7.59 22.10
C LYS A 219 8.35 -7.36 22.93
N GLU A 220 9.52 -7.75 22.42
CA GLU A 220 10.81 -7.52 23.09
C GLU A 220 11.05 -6.01 23.33
N TYR A 221 10.69 -5.16 22.37
CA TYR A 221 10.77 -3.71 22.53
C TYR A 221 9.83 -3.18 23.63
N ILE A 222 8.57 -3.63 23.65
CA ILE A 222 7.61 -3.25 24.69
C ILE A 222 8.10 -3.71 26.07
N ASP A 223 8.56 -4.95 26.20
CA ASP A 223 9.04 -5.50 27.47
C ASP A 223 10.27 -4.72 27.99
N ASN A 224 11.19 -4.33 27.10
CA ASN A 224 12.35 -3.49 27.45
C ASN A 224 11.93 -2.08 27.91
N GLN A 225 10.95 -1.47 27.25
CA GLN A 225 10.41 -0.16 27.64
C GLN A 225 9.78 -0.22 29.04
N TYR A 226 9.05 -1.29 29.37
CA TYR A 226 8.49 -1.46 30.71
C TYR A 226 9.56 -1.71 31.78
N SER A 227 10.63 -2.45 31.46
CA SER A 227 11.74 -2.69 32.41
C SER A 227 12.40 -1.38 32.83
N MET A 228 12.67 -0.48 31.87
CA MET A 228 13.29 0.82 32.16
C MET A 228 12.43 1.70 33.08
N LEU A 229 11.10 1.59 32.99
CA LEU A 229 10.18 2.37 33.83
C LEU A 229 10.10 1.89 35.28
N ILE A 230 10.49 0.64 35.57
CA ILE A 230 10.41 0.05 36.92
C ILE A 230 11.71 0.29 37.70
N ASP A 231 12.84 0.45 37.02
CA ASP A 231 14.15 0.67 37.65
C ASP A 231 14.38 2.12 38.13
N ASP A 232 13.46 3.05 37.82
CA ASP A 232 13.51 4.48 38.20
C ASP A 232 12.71 4.83 39.49
N ASP A 233 12.04 3.86 40.14
CA ASP A 233 11.33 4.00 41.44
C ASP A 233 12.10 3.32 42.60
#